data_AF-A0A7X8HPM7-F1
#
_entry.id   AF-A0A7X8HPM7-F1
#
_cell.length_a   1.000
_cell.length_b   1.000
_cell.length_c   1.000
_cell.angle_alpha   90.00
_cell.angle_beta   90.00
_cell.angle_gamma   90.00
#
_symmetry.space_group_name_H-M   'P 1'
#
loop_
_entity.id
_entity.type
_entity.pdbx_description
1 polymer ?
#
loop_
_entity_poly.entity_id
_entity_poly.type
_entity_poly.pdbx_seq_one_letter_code
_entity_poly.pdbx_strand_id
1 'polypeptide(L)'
;MFRRLVPFILAMALIMVIFTGCGERSMTEDEQDDIVEVDELQDGKYLVKIPVSEQGNYPMAHMEVDNGEIVSFKYSEILADSGEEKSEDNYEYQDGLDVIADLNEQFNQKKTLAEVDFDAVSGATSTKEEFKNAVNQLLLMASNGEVYEPRYIDGEYRAQAEEPNNDWLAEVLIVIREGQIVGIDYSEIAVKDRTSSKVVFDNDNRAVIGADDKPKTEPVEVKEGDKKSIENYAHLDAFDVMKGVQRLVIDNNGVDDLNLDAITGATGTRETMLELIEKALEGAV
;
A
#
# COMPACT_ATOMS: atom_id res chain seq x y z
N MET A 1 -28.12 66.77 31.32
CA MET A 1 -27.09 67.29 30.41
C MET A 1 -26.32 66.10 29.85
N PHE A 2 -25.90 66.22 28.59
CA PHE A 2 -25.50 65.17 27.65
C PHE A 2 -24.33 64.24 28.05
N ARG A 3 -24.34 63.06 27.39
CA ARG A 3 -23.25 62.15 26.96
C ARG A 3 -22.76 61.12 27.99
N ARG A 4 -23.06 59.82 27.80
CA ARG A 4 -22.41 58.82 26.91
C ARG A 4 -20.92 58.63 27.24
N LEU A 5 -20.52 57.41 27.64
CA LEU A 5 -19.53 56.56 26.96
C LEU A 5 -19.37 55.18 27.65
N VAL A 6 -19.61 54.16 26.83
CA VAL A 6 -19.24 52.72 26.76
C VAL A 6 -18.23 52.13 27.77
N PRO A 7 -18.43 50.87 28.24
CA PRO A 7 -17.55 50.16 29.17
C PRO A 7 -16.24 49.62 28.54
N PHE A 8 -15.20 49.61 29.37
CA PHE A 8 -13.90 48.99 29.14
C PHE A 8 -13.97 47.46 29.20
N ILE A 9 -13.28 46.85 28.25
CA ILE A 9 -12.92 45.44 28.12
C ILE A 9 -12.08 45.00 29.33
N LEU A 10 -12.38 43.84 29.91
CA LEU A 10 -11.34 42.96 30.46
C LEU A 10 -11.73 41.50 30.22
N ALA A 11 -10.85 40.83 29.48
CA ALA A 11 -10.95 39.46 29.01
C ALA A 11 -10.88 38.44 30.16
N MET A 12 -11.69 37.40 30.07
CA MET A 12 -11.36 36.10 30.64
C MET A 12 -11.63 35.06 29.55
N ALA A 13 -10.52 34.62 28.93
CA ALA A 13 -10.50 33.60 27.90
C ALA A 13 -10.92 32.26 28.50
N LEU A 14 -11.98 31.66 27.95
CA LEU A 14 -12.25 30.24 28.07
C LEU A 14 -12.03 29.63 26.68
N ILE A 15 -10.79 29.21 26.41
CA ILE A 15 -10.44 28.45 25.23
C ILE A 15 -10.99 27.04 25.46
N MET A 16 -12.13 26.71 24.84
CA MET A 16 -12.47 25.31 24.56
C MET A 16 -11.57 24.87 23.42
N VAL A 17 -10.56 24.08 23.76
CA VAL A 17 -9.79 23.30 22.79
C VAL A 17 -10.74 22.24 22.25
N ILE A 18 -11.33 22.49 21.09
CA ILE A 18 -11.91 21.43 20.28
C ILE A 18 -10.70 20.71 19.70
N PHE A 19 -10.40 19.53 20.24
CA PHE A 19 -9.53 18.57 19.59
C PHE A 19 -10.17 18.26 18.22
N THR A 20 -9.63 18.84 17.16
CA THR A 20 -9.77 18.28 15.82
C THR A 20 -8.92 17.01 15.82
N GLY A 21 -9.51 15.90 16.26
CA GLY A 21 -9.01 14.60 15.87
C GLY A 21 -9.14 14.49 14.36
N CYS A 22 -8.04 14.27 13.67
CA CYS A 22 -8.04 13.69 12.33
C CYS A 22 -8.68 12.31 12.47
N GLY A 23 -10.01 12.27 12.36
CA GLY A 23 -10.76 11.06 12.16
C GLY A 23 -10.62 10.70 10.69
N GLU A 24 -9.90 9.62 10.45
CA GLU A 24 -10.01 8.79 9.26
C GLU A 24 -11.50 8.61 8.93
N ARG A 25 -11.96 9.25 7.85
CA ARG A 25 -13.29 9.00 7.31
C ARG A 25 -13.24 7.63 6.65
N SER A 26 -13.58 6.60 7.42
CA SER A 26 -14.06 5.34 6.86
C SER A 26 -15.35 5.66 6.11
N MET A 27 -15.28 5.74 4.78
CA MET A 27 -16.49 5.71 3.96
C MET A 27 -17.14 4.34 4.13
N THR A 28 -18.44 4.31 4.43
CA THR A 28 -19.22 3.06 4.48
C THR A 28 -19.53 2.58 3.06
N GLU A 29 -19.65 1.27 2.87
CA GLU A 29 -19.92 0.59 1.57
C GLU A 29 -21.10 1.16 0.77
N ASP A 30 -22.04 1.86 1.41
CA ASP A 30 -23.21 2.48 0.75
C ASP A 30 -22.96 3.88 0.15
N GLU A 31 -21.79 4.52 0.36
CA GLU A 31 -21.46 5.87 -0.18
C GLU A 31 -20.54 5.83 -1.41
N GLN A 32 -20.26 4.64 -1.95
CA GLN A 32 -19.21 4.43 -2.96
C GLN A 32 -19.63 4.74 -4.42
N ASP A 33 -20.89 5.14 -4.64
CA ASP A 33 -21.44 5.44 -5.97
C ASP A 33 -21.65 6.95 -6.24
N ASP A 34 -21.33 7.82 -5.29
CA ASP A 34 -21.46 9.26 -5.48
C ASP A 34 -20.17 9.84 -6.08
N ILE A 35 -20.30 10.35 -7.31
CA ILE A 35 -19.31 11.22 -7.92
C ILE A 35 -19.24 12.48 -7.06
N VAL A 36 -18.05 12.81 -6.58
CA VAL A 36 -17.88 14.01 -5.76
C VAL A 36 -18.00 15.24 -6.66
N GLU A 37 -19.01 16.07 -6.41
CA GLU A 37 -19.04 17.43 -6.94
C GLU A 37 -18.03 18.27 -6.15
N VAL A 38 -16.97 18.70 -6.82
CA VAL A 38 -15.96 19.61 -6.26
C VAL A 38 -16.06 20.99 -6.92
N ASP A 39 -15.58 22.01 -6.21
CA ASP A 39 -15.54 23.39 -6.69
C ASP A 39 -14.38 23.58 -7.70
N GLU A 40 -13.73 24.74 -7.70
CA GLU A 40 -12.57 25.05 -8.53
C GLU A 40 -11.35 24.20 -8.14
N LEU A 41 -10.76 23.53 -9.13
CA LEU A 41 -9.54 22.74 -8.95
C LEU A 41 -8.34 23.66 -8.80
N GLN A 42 -7.52 23.45 -7.77
CA GLN A 42 -6.27 24.18 -7.61
C GLN A 42 -5.17 23.55 -8.47
N ASP A 43 -4.29 24.40 -9.02
CA ASP A 43 -3.15 23.94 -9.81
C ASP A 43 -2.17 23.14 -8.95
N GLY A 44 -1.62 22.07 -9.53
CA GLY A 44 -0.66 21.23 -8.83
C GLY A 44 -0.61 19.80 -9.33
N LYS A 45 0.24 19.01 -8.67
CA LYS A 45 0.33 17.57 -8.86
C LYS A 45 -0.30 16.89 -7.66
N TYR A 46 -1.07 15.86 -7.92
CA TYR A 46 -1.83 15.11 -6.93
C TYR A 46 -1.56 13.62 -7.13
N LEU A 47 -1.47 12.90 -6.03
CA LEU A 47 -1.17 11.49 -6.01
C LEU A 47 -2.00 10.83 -4.92
N VAL A 48 -2.72 9.78 -5.30
CA VAL A 48 -3.46 8.92 -4.37
C VAL A 48 -2.88 7.53 -4.45
N LYS A 49 -2.65 6.93 -3.28
CA LYS A 49 -2.27 5.53 -3.12
C LYS A 49 -3.33 4.86 -2.23
N ILE A 50 -4.04 3.89 -2.78
CA ILE A 50 -5.03 3.11 -2.04
C ILE A 50 -4.28 1.99 -1.28
N PRO A 51 -4.72 1.58 -0.07
CA PRO A 51 -4.05 0.54 0.70
C PRO A 51 -3.87 -0.80 -0.03
N VAL A 52 -2.83 -1.55 0.32
CA VAL A 52 -2.54 -2.89 -0.24
C VAL A 52 -3.68 -3.87 0.05
N SER A 53 -4.18 -4.52 -1.00
CA SER A 53 -5.19 -5.57 -0.89
C SER A 53 -4.62 -6.86 -0.29
N GLU A 54 -5.49 -7.77 0.14
CA GLU A 54 -5.10 -9.11 0.59
C GLU A 54 -4.38 -9.91 -0.52
N GLN A 55 -4.61 -9.57 -1.79
CA GLN A 55 -3.95 -10.18 -2.94
C GLN A 55 -2.58 -9.57 -3.25
N GLY A 56 -2.09 -8.62 -2.43
CA GLY A 56 -0.75 -8.05 -2.57
C GLY A 56 -0.60 -7.08 -3.74
N ASN A 57 -1.70 -6.47 -4.19
CA ASN A 57 -1.68 -5.41 -5.19
C ASN A 57 -2.54 -4.22 -4.75
N TYR A 58 -2.30 -3.04 -5.34
CA TYR A 58 -3.03 -1.84 -4.96
C TYR A 58 -3.10 -0.78 -6.05
N PRO A 59 -4.17 0.03 -6.07
CA PRO A 59 -4.28 1.20 -6.94
C PRO A 59 -3.37 2.36 -6.54
N MET A 60 -2.82 3.01 -7.55
CA MET A 60 -2.12 4.29 -7.43
C MET A 60 -2.48 5.18 -8.62
N ALA A 61 -2.84 6.43 -8.36
CA ALA A 61 -3.28 7.36 -9.38
C ALA A 61 -2.59 8.72 -9.24
N HIS A 62 -2.30 9.33 -10.40
CA HIS A 62 -1.65 10.62 -10.53
C HIS A 62 -2.56 11.56 -11.33
N MET A 63 -2.63 12.82 -10.91
CA MET A 63 -3.36 13.87 -11.62
C MET A 63 -2.56 15.16 -11.59
N GLU A 64 -2.52 15.87 -12.71
CA GLU A 64 -1.95 17.21 -12.80
C GLU A 64 -3.02 18.19 -13.24
N VAL A 65 -3.13 19.31 -12.52
CA VAL A 65 -4.04 20.41 -12.80
C VAL A 65 -3.23 21.65 -13.14
N ASP A 66 -3.57 22.31 -14.24
CA ASP A 66 -2.98 23.58 -14.69
C ASP A 66 -4.10 24.51 -15.19
N ASN A 67 -4.10 25.75 -14.70
CA ASN A 67 -5.17 26.73 -14.92
C ASN A 67 -6.57 26.20 -14.58
N GLY A 68 -6.69 25.40 -13.51
CA GLY A 68 -7.94 24.79 -13.07
C GLY A 68 -8.45 23.64 -13.94
N GLU A 69 -7.66 23.18 -14.92
CA GLU A 69 -8.02 22.08 -15.82
C GLU A 69 -7.12 20.86 -15.59
N ILE A 70 -7.69 19.65 -15.66
CA ILE A 70 -6.93 18.40 -15.57
C ILE A 70 -6.14 18.19 -16.87
N VAL A 71 -4.83 18.40 -16.83
CA VAL A 71 -3.95 18.27 -18.01
C VAL A 71 -3.36 16.88 -18.16
N SER A 72 -3.18 16.13 -17.07
CA SER A 72 -2.66 14.76 -17.09
C SER A 72 -3.34 13.89 -16.04
N PHE A 73 -3.57 12.62 -16.36
CA PHE A 73 -4.08 11.63 -15.44
C PHE A 73 -3.52 10.24 -15.77
N LYS A 74 -3.13 9.48 -14.74
CA LYS A 74 -2.73 8.08 -14.86
C LYS A 74 -3.22 7.28 -13.66
N TYR A 75 -3.93 6.19 -13.90
CA TYR A 75 -4.27 5.16 -12.92
C TYR A 75 -3.49 3.88 -13.23
N SER A 76 -2.88 3.29 -12.21
CA SER A 76 -2.18 2.00 -12.30
C SER A 76 -2.54 1.14 -11.09
N GLU A 77 -2.48 -0.17 -11.25
CA GLU A 77 -2.46 -1.11 -10.14
C GLU A 77 -1.05 -1.70 -10.01
N ILE A 78 -0.49 -1.69 -8.81
CA ILE A 78 0.91 -2.03 -8.53
C ILE A 78 0.97 -3.34 -7.75
N LEU A 79 1.94 -4.20 -8.07
CA LEU A 79 2.27 -5.40 -7.32
C LEU A 79 3.19 -5.03 -6.13
N ALA A 80 2.77 -5.31 -4.90
CA ALA A 80 3.46 -4.85 -3.69
C ALA A 80 4.82 -5.52 -3.43
N ASP A 81 5.06 -6.69 -4.03
CA ASP A 81 6.33 -7.42 -3.91
C ASP A 81 7.41 -6.89 -4.85
N SER A 82 7.05 -6.47 -6.07
CA SER A 82 7.99 -5.94 -7.06
C SER A 82 7.99 -4.42 -7.16
N GLY A 83 6.89 -3.77 -6.81
CA GLY A 83 6.64 -2.35 -7.09
C GLY A 83 6.38 -2.05 -8.57
N GLU A 84 6.17 -3.08 -9.38
CA GLU A 84 5.83 -2.93 -10.80
C GLU A 84 4.34 -2.69 -10.98
N GLU A 85 3.99 -1.89 -11.99
CA GLU A 85 2.62 -1.82 -12.49
C GLU A 85 2.22 -3.17 -13.10
N LYS A 86 0.96 -3.56 -12.92
CA LYS A 86 0.39 -4.72 -13.60
C LYS A 86 0.51 -4.56 -15.11
N SER A 87 0.98 -5.61 -15.76
CA SER A 87 1.23 -5.69 -17.19
C SER A 87 1.07 -7.13 -17.69
N GLU A 88 1.07 -7.32 -19.00
CA GLU A 88 1.01 -8.66 -19.60
C GLU A 88 2.20 -9.56 -19.19
N ASP A 89 3.33 -8.96 -18.80
CA ASP A 89 4.55 -9.69 -18.42
C ASP A 89 4.51 -10.21 -16.97
N ASN A 90 3.72 -9.58 -16.09
CA ASN A 90 3.71 -9.86 -14.66
C ASN A 90 2.31 -10.14 -14.07
N TYR A 91 1.24 -10.07 -14.88
CA TYR A 91 -0.13 -10.28 -14.42
C TYR A 91 -0.98 -11.04 -15.44
N GLU A 92 -1.52 -12.19 -15.04
CA GLU A 92 -2.17 -13.13 -15.95
C GLU A 92 -3.61 -12.75 -16.34
N TYR A 93 -4.28 -11.92 -15.55
CA TYR A 93 -5.71 -11.62 -15.76
C TYR A 93 -5.90 -10.45 -16.74
N GLN A 94 -5.96 -10.79 -18.03
CA GLN A 94 -6.05 -9.83 -19.15
C GLN A 94 -7.23 -8.86 -19.02
N ASP A 95 -8.44 -9.32 -18.64
CA ASP A 95 -9.60 -8.43 -18.53
C ASP A 95 -9.32 -7.26 -17.57
N GLY A 96 -8.54 -7.50 -16.49
CA GLY A 96 -8.12 -6.45 -15.57
C GLY A 96 -7.23 -5.40 -16.24
N LEU A 97 -6.27 -5.84 -17.06
CA LEU A 97 -5.38 -4.94 -17.81
C LEU A 97 -6.16 -4.11 -18.84
N ASP A 98 -7.10 -4.74 -19.55
CA ASP A 98 -7.93 -4.08 -20.55
C ASP A 98 -8.84 -3.02 -19.90
N VAL A 99 -9.42 -3.33 -18.73
CA VAL A 99 -10.21 -2.36 -17.94
C VAL A 99 -9.35 -1.18 -17.48
N ILE A 100 -8.14 -1.40 -16.98
CA ILE A 100 -7.22 -0.32 -16.58
C ILE A 100 -6.90 0.60 -17.78
N ALA A 101 -6.59 0.01 -18.93
CA ALA A 101 -6.26 0.76 -20.15
C ALA A 101 -7.44 1.61 -20.63
N ASP A 102 -8.64 1.02 -20.69
CA ASP A 102 -9.84 1.71 -21.13
C ASP A 102 -10.25 2.85 -20.19
N LEU A 103 -10.22 2.62 -18.86
CA LEU A 103 -10.55 3.67 -17.88
C LEU A 103 -9.60 4.87 -17.97
N ASN A 104 -8.30 4.61 -18.16
CA ASN A 104 -7.32 5.67 -18.39
C ASN A 104 -7.61 6.45 -19.68
N GLU A 105 -7.95 5.77 -20.78
CA GLU A 105 -8.31 6.41 -22.05
C GLU A 105 -9.57 7.27 -21.88
N GLN A 106 -10.64 6.69 -21.37
CA GLN A 106 -11.92 7.35 -21.17
C GLN A 106 -11.77 8.61 -20.31
N PHE A 107 -11.11 8.51 -19.16
CA PHE A 107 -10.97 9.65 -18.26
C PHE A 107 -10.03 10.71 -18.82
N ASN A 108 -8.97 10.34 -19.55
CA ASN A 108 -8.13 11.34 -20.21
C ASN A 108 -8.84 12.08 -21.35
N GLN A 109 -9.84 11.48 -21.99
CA GLN A 109 -10.66 12.15 -23.01
C GLN A 109 -11.74 13.05 -22.38
N LYS A 110 -12.38 12.56 -21.32
CA LYS A 110 -13.59 13.17 -20.74
C LYS A 110 -13.28 14.16 -19.61
N LYS A 111 -12.21 13.90 -18.86
CA LYS A 111 -11.76 14.66 -17.68
C LYS A 111 -12.83 14.79 -16.57
N THR A 112 -13.82 13.90 -16.56
CA THR A 112 -14.87 13.84 -15.54
C THR A 112 -15.37 12.40 -15.38
N LEU A 113 -15.63 11.98 -14.13
CA LEU A 113 -16.16 10.65 -13.82
C LEU A 113 -17.57 10.44 -14.36
N ALA A 114 -18.40 11.50 -14.42
CA ALA A 114 -19.80 11.42 -14.84
C ALA A 114 -19.98 10.96 -16.28
N GLU A 115 -18.96 11.14 -17.11
CA GLU A 115 -19.00 10.74 -18.51
C GLU A 115 -18.34 9.38 -18.74
N VAL A 116 -17.59 8.81 -17.79
CA VAL A 116 -16.94 7.50 -17.94
C VAL A 116 -18.00 6.39 -18.03
N ASP A 117 -17.91 5.55 -19.06
CA ASP A 117 -18.81 4.42 -19.27
C ASP A 117 -18.22 3.17 -18.63
N PHE A 118 -18.60 2.92 -17.37
CA PHE A 118 -18.14 1.76 -16.61
C PHE A 118 -18.78 0.44 -17.07
N ASP A 119 -19.88 0.50 -17.83
CA ASP A 119 -20.59 -0.67 -18.35
C ASP A 119 -20.07 -1.12 -19.71
N ALA A 120 -19.37 -0.24 -20.45
CA ALA A 120 -18.77 -0.56 -21.74
C ALA A 120 -17.70 -1.65 -21.68
N VAL A 121 -17.02 -1.82 -20.53
CA VAL A 121 -16.00 -2.85 -20.34
C VAL A 121 -16.53 -3.94 -19.43
N SER A 122 -16.45 -5.21 -19.83
CA SER A 122 -16.86 -6.32 -18.97
C SER A 122 -15.76 -6.73 -17.99
N GLY A 123 -16.14 -7.20 -16.80
CA GLY A 123 -15.19 -7.74 -15.81
C GLY A 123 -14.59 -6.70 -14.87
N ALA A 124 -13.62 -7.15 -14.06
CA ALA A 124 -12.84 -6.38 -13.08
C ALA A 124 -13.63 -5.33 -12.27
N THR A 125 -14.74 -5.74 -11.64
CA THR A 125 -15.58 -4.83 -10.83
C THR A 125 -14.77 -4.07 -9.79
N SER A 126 -13.86 -4.75 -9.07
CA SER A 126 -12.99 -4.14 -8.06
C SER A 126 -12.15 -3.00 -8.63
N THR A 127 -11.50 -3.21 -9.78
CA THR A 127 -10.70 -2.18 -10.47
C THR A 127 -11.52 -0.93 -10.80
N LYS A 128 -12.79 -1.08 -11.20
CA LYS A 128 -13.66 0.06 -11.51
C LYS A 128 -14.05 0.85 -10.27
N GLU A 129 -14.36 0.16 -9.18
CA GLU A 129 -14.68 0.77 -7.89
C GLU A 129 -13.45 1.51 -7.33
N GLU A 130 -12.28 0.89 -7.39
CA GLU A 130 -11.01 1.47 -6.99
C GLU A 130 -10.61 2.68 -7.85
N PHE A 131 -10.87 2.62 -9.15
CA PHE A 131 -10.71 3.76 -10.06
C PHE A 131 -11.59 4.95 -9.66
N LYS A 132 -12.89 4.73 -9.43
CA LYS A 132 -13.83 5.77 -8.97
C LYS A 132 -13.32 6.39 -7.67
N ASN A 133 -12.91 5.56 -6.72
CA ASN A 133 -12.38 5.99 -5.44
C ASN A 133 -11.12 6.85 -5.59
N ALA A 134 -10.14 6.39 -6.38
CA ALA A 134 -8.89 7.11 -6.60
C ALA A 134 -9.12 8.49 -7.25
N VAL A 135 -9.98 8.55 -8.27
CA VAL A 135 -10.32 9.82 -8.93
C VAL A 135 -11.07 10.77 -7.99
N ASN A 136 -12.06 10.28 -7.25
CA ASN A 136 -12.78 11.11 -6.27
C ASN A 136 -11.83 11.70 -5.21
N GLN A 137 -10.87 10.91 -4.71
CA GLN A 137 -9.86 11.40 -3.77
C GLN A 137 -8.95 12.46 -4.42
N LEU A 138 -8.48 12.23 -5.65
CA LEU A 138 -7.66 13.20 -6.38
C LEU A 138 -8.40 14.53 -6.60
N LEU A 139 -9.69 14.48 -6.96
CA LEU A 139 -10.52 15.67 -7.13
C LEU A 139 -10.70 16.43 -5.82
N LEU A 140 -10.93 15.73 -4.70
CA LEU A 140 -11.01 16.32 -3.37
C LEU A 140 -9.68 16.99 -2.96
N MET A 141 -8.55 16.30 -3.16
CA MET A 141 -7.22 16.87 -2.88
C MET A 141 -6.99 18.14 -3.71
N ALA A 142 -7.32 18.11 -5.01
CA ALA A 142 -7.16 19.26 -5.89
C ALA A 142 -8.08 20.43 -5.53
N SER A 143 -9.32 20.16 -5.14
CA SER A 143 -10.25 21.16 -4.63
C SER A 143 -9.73 21.82 -3.34
N ASN A 144 -9.08 21.04 -2.48
CA ASN A 144 -8.52 21.53 -1.21
C ASN A 144 -7.12 22.14 -1.34
N GLY A 145 -6.48 22.05 -2.52
CA GLY A 145 -5.08 22.47 -2.72
C GLY A 145 -4.07 21.60 -1.96
N GLU A 146 -4.41 20.34 -1.70
CA GLU A 146 -3.55 19.34 -1.03
C GLU A 146 -2.54 18.76 -2.04
N VAL A 147 -1.60 19.60 -2.47
CA VAL A 147 -0.59 19.22 -3.46
C VAL A 147 0.32 18.12 -2.93
N TYR A 148 0.71 17.21 -3.81
CA TYR A 148 1.61 16.11 -3.53
C TYR A 148 3.06 16.59 -3.41
N GLU A 149 3.75 16.12 -2.36
CA GLU A 149 5.18 16.37 -2.13
C GLU A 149 5.90 15.02 -1.92
N PRO A 150 6.94 14.70 -2.72
CA PRO A 150 7.65 13.44 -2.62
C PRO A 150 8.47 13.34 -1.32
N ARG A 151 8.38 12.20 -0.62
CA ARG A 151 9.11 11.95 0.64
C ARG A 151 10.53 11.44 0.41
N TYR A 152 10.71 10.58 -0.59
CA TYR A 152 11.95 9.87 -0.84
C TYR A 152 12.52 10.17 -2.23
N ILE A 153 13.80 9.86 -2.40
CA ILE A 153 14.47 9.83 -3.70
C ILE A 153 14.13 8.50 -4.39
N ASP A 154 13.68 8.58 -5.64
CA ASP A 154 13.38 7.40 -6.45
C ASP A 154 14.59 6.49 -6.64
N GLY A 155 14.37 5.19 -6.56
CA GLY A 155 15.45 4.22 -6.71
C GLY A 155 15.08 2.81 -6.27
N GLU A 156 16.11 1.98 -6.24
CA GLU A 156 16.08 0.65 -5.64
C GLU A 156 17.09 0.63 -4.50
N TYR A 157 16.63 0.27 -3.31
CA TYR A 157 17.42 0.31 -2.08
C TYR A 157 17.48 -1.07 -1.47
N ARG A 158 18.68 -1.52 -1.12
CA ARG A 158 18.91 -2.89 -0.66
C ARG A 158 19.58 -2.88 0.70
N ALA A 159 19.15 -3.78 1.57
CA ALA A 159 19.83 -4.09 2.81
C ALA A 159 19.86 -5.59 3.04
N GLN A 160 20.90 -6.05 3.73
CA GLN A 160 21.08 -7.44 4.12
C GLN A 160 21.53 -7.49 5.58
N ALA A 161 21.10 -8.53 6.28
CA ALA A 161 21.54 -8.82 7.65
C ALA A 161 23.04 -9.14 7.68
N GLU A 162 23.72 -8.81 8.78
CA GLU A 162 25.16 -9.05 8.91
C GLU A 162 25.50 -10.54 9.10
N GLU A 163 24.62 -11.27 9.79
CA GLU A 163 24.79 -12.68 10.09
C GLU A 163 23.48 -13.46 9.79
N PRO A 164 23.57 -14.72 9.36
CA PRO A 164 22.40 -15.56 9.16
C PRO A 164 21.75 -15.98 10.48
N ASN A 165 20.42 -15.98 10.53
CA ASN A 165 19.65 -16.53 11.63
C ASN A 165 19.20 -17.95 11.29
N ASN A 166 19.66 -18.94 12.06
CA ASN A 166 19.37 -20.36 11.81
C ASN A 166 19.67 -20.77 10.36
N ASP A 167 20.82 -20.39 9.82
CA ASP A 167 21.25 -20.64 8.43
C ASP A 167 20.40 -19.97 7.34
N TRP A 168 19.62 -18.95 7.70
CA TRP A 168 18.88 -18.10 6.76
C TRP A 168 19.40 -16.66 6.85
N LEU A 169 19.85 -16.10 5.72
CA LEU A 169 20.30 -14.72 5.61
C LEU A 169 19.16 -13.85 5.09
N ALA A 170 18.72 -12.89 5.91
CA ALA A 170 17.66 -11.97 5.55
C ALA A 170 18.18 -10.84 4.64
N GLU A 171 17.41 -10.50 3.62
CA GLU A 171 17.65 -9.39 2.71
C GLU A 171 16.33 -8.72 2.30
N VAL A 172 16.42 -7.44 1.95
CA VAL A 172 15.29 -6.67 1.44
C VAL A 172 15.71 -5.84 0.23
N LEU A 173 14.80 -5.73 -0.74
CA LEU A 173 14.80 -4.73 -1.80
C LEU A 173 13.58 -3.84 -1.62
N ILE A 174 13.78 -2.52 -1.54
CA ILE A 174 12.73 -1.52 -1.56
C ILE A 174 12.77 -0.80 -2.92
N VAL A 175 11.62 -0.68 -3.55
CA VAL A 175 11.43 0.10 -4.78
C VAL A 175 10.69 1.38 -4.44
N ILE A 176 11.29 2.51 -4.79
CA ILE A 176 10.71 3.85 -4.59
C ILE A 176 10.47 4.51 -5.93
N ARG A 177 9.25 5.00 -6.15
CA ARG A 177 8.82 5.73 -7.35
C ARG A 177 7.96 6.91 -6.93
N GLU A 178 8.17 8.05 -7.59
CA GLU A 178 7.49 9.31 -7.27
C GLU A 178 7.61 9.68 -5.77
N GLY A 179 8.70 9.29 -5.09
CA GLY A 179 8.89 9.49 -3.65
C GLY A 179 8.01 8.64 -2.73
N GLN A 180 7.36 7.60 -3.27
CA GLN A 180 6.60 6.60 -2.52
C GLN A 180 7.33 5.27 -2.52
N ILE A 181 7.32 4.56 -1.38
CA ILE A 181 7.59 3.13 -1.32
C ILE A 181 6.47 2.43 -2.08
N VAL A 182 6.83 1.79 -3.20
CA VAL A 182 5.88 1.10 -4.08
C VAL A 182 6.04 -0.42 -4.09
N GLY A 183 7.21 -0.93 -3.71
CA GLY A 183 7.47 -2.37 -3.65
C GLY A 183 8.46 -2.72 -2.56
N ILE A 184 8.29 -3.88 -1.93
CA ILE A 184 9.22 -4.44 -0.94
C ILE A 184 9.36 -5.94 -1.21
N ASP A 185 10.52 -6.41 -1.66
CA ASP A 185 10.85 -7.83 -1.72
C ASP A 185 11.73 -8.19 -0.53
N TYR A 186 11.13 -8.78 0.51
CA TYR A 186 11.85 -9.37 1.63
C TYR A 186 12.05 -10.86 1.42
N SER A 187 13.28 -11.32 1.63
CA SER A 187 13.66 -12.71 1.45
C SER A 187 14.59 -13.19 2.56
N GLU A 188 14.48 -14.46 2.91
CA GLU A 188 15.46 -15.13 3.77
C GLU A 188 16.08 -16.27 2.97
N ILE A 189 17.39 -16.21 2.73
CA ILE A 189 18.10 -17.09 1.79
C ILE A 189 18.93 -18.12 2.56
N ALA A 190 18.85 -19.40 2.18
CA ALA A 190 19.63 -20.45 2.81
C ALA A 190 21.13 -20.25 2.51
N VAL A 191 21.97 -20.21 3.55
CA VAL A 191 23.43 -19.98 3.39
C VAL A 191 24.24 -21.27 3.22
N LYS A 192 23.59 -22.44 3.29
CA LYS A 192 24.20 -23.75 3.08
C LYS A 192 23.14 -24.82 2.87
N ASP A 193 23.55 -25.94 2.27
CA ASP A 193 22.74 -27.16 2.19
C ASP A 193 22.29 -27.63 3.58
N ARG A 194 21.01 -27.95 3.70
CA ARG A 194 20.40 -28.44 4.95
C ARG A 194 19.13 -29.25 4.69
N THR A 195 18.80 -30.09 5.66
CA THR A 195 17.43 -30.60 5.78
C THR A 195 16.61 -29.59 6.59
N SER A 196 15.46 -29.21 6.05
CA SER A 196 14.43 -28.41 6.71
C SER A 196 13.17 -29.25 6.89
N SER A 197 12.06 -28.62 7.24
CA SER A 197 10.75 -29.24 7.24
C SER A 197 9.74 -28.29 6.61
N LYS A 198 8.78 -28.83 5.86
CA LYS A 198 7.66 -28.08 5.29
C LYS A 198 6.32 -28.61 5.80
N VAL A 199 5.28 -27.78 5.75
CA VAL A 199 3.92 -28.21 6.09
C VAL A 199 3.37 -29.11 4.99
N VAL A 200 2.65 -30.16 5.38
CA VAL A 200 1.88 -31.00 4.47
C VAL A 200 0.50 -30.38 4.26
N PHE A 201 0.14 -30.12 3.01
CA PHE A 201 -1.17 -29.60 2.62
C PHE A 201 -2.05 -30.70 2.02
N ASP A 202 -3.37 -30.56 2.18
CA ASP A 202 -4.35 -31.39 1.47
C ASP A 202 -4.61 -30.85 0.05
N ASN A 203 -5.52 -31.52 -0.68
CA ASN A 203 -5.86 -31.13 -2.05
C ASN A 203 -6.59 -29.77 -2.14
N ASP A 204 -7.04 -29.22 -1.00
CA ASP A 204 -7.70 -27.92 -0.90
C ASP A 204 -6.72 -26.84 -0.38
N ASN A 205 -5.40 -27.11 -0.37
CA ASN A 205 -4.35 -26.25 0.17
C ASN A 205 -4.52 -25.92 1.67
N ARG A 206 -5.19 -26.79 2.44
CA ARG A 206 -5.28 -26.63 3.90
C ARG A 206 -4.21 -27.47 4.58
N ALA A 207 -3.59 -26.92 5.62
CA ALA A 207 -2.60 -27.64 6.41
C ALA A 207 -3.22 -28.89 7.04
N VAL A 208 -2.59 -30.05 6.82
CA VAL A 208 -3.03 -31.31 7.43
C VAL A 208 -2.67 -31.29 8.91
N ILE A 209 -3.67 -31.33 9.78
CA ILE A 209 -3.46 -31.28 11.23
C ILE A 209 -3.13 -32.67 11.80
N GLY A 210 -2.12 -32.71 12.67
CA GLY A 210 -1.66 -33.88 13.41
C GLY A 210 -2.52 -34.18 14.64
N ALA A 211 -2.19 -35.27 15.34
CA ALA A 211 -2.90 -35.66 16.57
C ALA A 211 -2.58 -34.74 17.77
N ASP A 212 -1.58 -33.86 17.62
CA ASP A 212 -1.13 -32.86 18.59
C ASP A 212 -1.69 -31.46 18.31
N ASP A 213 -2.72 -31.36 17.45
CA ASP A 213 -3.34 -30.11 16.98
C ASP A 213 -2.35 -29.15 16.30
N LYS A 214 -1.22 -29.66 15.78
CA LYS A 214 -0.25 -28.89 14.99
C LYS A 214 -0.23 -29.33 13.53
N PRO A 215 0.16 -28.46 12.59
CA PRO A 215 0.39 -28.87 11.20
C PRO A 215 1.39 -30.03 11.13
N LYS A 216 1.05 -31.07 10.37
CA LYS A 216 2.01 -32.12 10.02
C LYS A 216 3.09 -31.55 9.14
N THR A 217 4.32 -31.99 9.39
CA THR A 217 5.48 -31.59 8.61
C THR A 217 6.20 -32.79 8.03
N GLU A 218 6.87 -32.59 6.91
CA GLU A 218 7.77 -33.58 6.31
C GLU A 218 9.15 -32.97 6.04
N PRO A 219 10.24 -33.77 6.09
CA PRO A 219 11.57 -33.29 5.79
C PRO A 219 11.71 -32.92 4.32
N VAL A 220 12.45 -31.85 4.05
CA VAL A 220 12.74 -31.37 2.71
C VAL A 220 14.18 -30.91 2.64
N GLU A 221 14.85 -31.23 1.53
CA GLU A 221 16.22 -30.78 1.28
C GLU A 221 16.19 -29.36 0.73
N VAL A 222 17.00 -28.49 1.34
CA VAL A 222 17.17 -27.09 0.97
C VAL A 222 18.62 -26.90 0.54
N LYS A 223 18.81 -26.22 -0.59
CA LYS A 223 20.12 -25.90 -1.14
C LYS A 223 20.55 -24.50 -0.75
N GLU A 224 21.86 -24.31 -0.68
CA GLU A 224 22.44 -22.97 -0.60
C GLU A 224 21.88 -22.09 -1.74
N GLY A 225 21.41 -20.90 -1.39
CA GLY A 225 20.76 -19.96 -2.31
C GLY A 225 19.25 -20.10 -2.43
N ASP A 226 18.63 -21.14 -1.86
CA ASP A 226 17.17 -21.26 -1.89
C ASP A 226 16.50 -20.17 -1.03
N LYS A 227 15.47 -19.51 -1.58
CA LYS A 227 14.60 -18.59 -0.83
C LYS A 227 13.67 -19.38 0.10
N LYS A 228 13.56 -18.94 1.35
CA LYS A 228 12.61 -19.47 2.34
C LYS A 228 11.19 -19.31 1.80
N SER A 229 10.42 -20.39 1.82
CA SER A 229 9.05 -20.44 1.33
C SER A 229 8.24 -21.55 2.02
N ILE A 230 6.93 -21.59 1.77
CA ILE A 230 6.06 -22.67 2.27
C ILE A 230 6.50 -24.06 1.79
N GLU A 231 7.28 -24.14 0.71
CA GLU A 231 7.80 -25.39 0.16
C GLU A 231 9.02 -25.92 0.91
N ASN A 232 9.67 -25.09 1.73
CA ASN A 232 10.90 -25.48 2.43
C ASN A 232 10.93 -25.08 3.92
N TYR A 233 9.85 -24.52 4.45
CA TYR A 233 9.78 -24.03 5.82
C TYR A 233 8.41 -24.27 6.47
N ALA A 234 8.43 -24.75 7.70
CA ALA A 234 7.23 -25.22 8.39
C ALA A 234 6.48 -24.14 9.19
N HIS A 235 7.13 -23.01 9.48
CA HIS A 235 6.52 -21.94 10.28
C HIS A 235 5.82 -20.96 9.35
N LEU A 236 4.52 -21.22 9.09
CA LEU A 236 3.72 -20.46 8.13
C LEU A 236 3.45 -19.02 8.57
N ASP A 237 3.40 -18.77 9.89
CA ASP A 237 3.21 -17.45 10.48
C ASP A 237 4.30 -16.46 10.04
N ALA A 238 5.51 -16.93 9.74
CA ALA A 238 6.56 -16.09 9.19
C ALA A 238 6.15 -15.42 7.88
N PHE A 239 5.43 -16.11 6.99
CA PHE A 239 5.01 -15.54 5.70
C PHE A 239 3.85 -14.57 5.84
N ASP A 240 2.94 -14.83 6.77
CA ASP A 240 1.85 -13.90 7.09
C ASP A 240 2.42 -12.61 7.71
N VAL A 241 3.41 -12.74 8.59
CA VAL A 241 4.14 -11.60 9.17
C VAL A 241 4.87 -10.80 8.09
N MET A 242 5.59 -11.45 7.17
CA MET A 242 6.28 -10.76 6.06
C MET A 242 5.30 -9.94 5.21
N LYS A 243 4.16 -10.53 4.82
CA LYS A 243 3.12 -9.83 4.04
C LYS A 243 2.48 -8.68 4.83
N GLY A 244 2.19 -8.91 6.10
CA GLY A 244 1.61 -7.88 6.97
C GLY A 244 2.53 -6.67 7.12
N VAL A 245 3.83 -6.91 7.37
CA VAL A 245 4.81 -5.82 7.51
C VAL A 245 4.99 -5.09 6.17
N GLN A 246 5.12 -5.82 5.06
CA GLN A 246 5.18 -5.23 3.72
C GLN A 246 4.02 -4.28 3.47
N ARG A 247 2.78 -4.74 3.71
CA ARG A 247 1.57 -3.92 3.55
C ARG A 247 1.61 -2.68 4.42
N LEU A 248 1.87 -2.82 5.72
CA LEU A 248 1.91 -1.68 6.64
C LEU A 248 2.94 -0.63 6.22
N VAL A 249 4.15 -1.06 5.81
CA VAL A 249 5.21 -0.15 5.39
C VAL A 249 4.86 0.56 4.08
N ILE A 250 4.28 -0.14 3.11
CA ILE A 250 3.84 0.46 1.84
C ILE A 250 2.71 1.46 2.10
N ASP A 251 1.66 1.05 2.83
CA ASP A 251 0.49 1.89 3.13
C ASP A 251 0.90 3.18 3.86
N ASN A 252 1.81 3.05 4.83
CA ASN A 252 2.30 4.19 5.62
C ASN A 252 3.41 5.00 4.93
N ASN A 253 3.93 4.52 3.80
CA ASN A 253 5.09 5.10 3.13
C ASN A 253 6.31 5.27 4.07
N GLY A 254 6.59 4.25 4.89
CA GLY A 254 7.68 4.25 5.87
C GLY A 254 7.39 3.38 7.09
N VAL A 255 8.31 3.38 8.04
CA VAL A 255 8.26 2.52 9.25
C VAL A 255 7.74 3.24 10.50
N ASP A 256 7.44 4.53 10.40
CA ASP A 256 6.99 5.33 11.54
C ASP A 256 5.53 4.99 11.91
N ASP A 257 5.20 4.94 13.20
CA ASP A 257 3.82 4.80 13.70
C ASP A 257 3.02 3.59 13.15
N LEU A 258 3.71 2.50 12.77
CA LEU A 258 3.06 1.28 12.29
C LEU A 258 2.24 0.59 13.39
N ASN A 259 1.02 0.15 13.04
CA ASN A 259 0.17 -0.69 13.89
C ASN A 259 0.65 -2.16 13.89
N LEU A 260 1.80 -2.42 14.52
CA LEU A 260 2.42 -3.75 14.58
C LEU A 260 1.65 -4.75 15.44
N ASP A 261 0.75 -4.29 16.30
CA ASP A 261 -0.09 -5.14 17.16
C ASP A 261 -1.11 -5.95 16.35
N ALA A 262 -1.44 -5.50 15.13
CA ALA A 262 -2.26 -6.25 14.18
C ALA A 262 -1.55 -7.49 13.60
N ILE A 263 -0.21 -7.57 13.72
CA ILE A 263 0.61 -8.65 13.19
C ILE A 263 1.08 -9.54 14.34
N THR A 264 0.57 -10.77 14.39
CA THR A 264 0.90 -11.75 15.43
C THR A 264 1.83 -12.84 14.91
N GLY A 265 2.68 -13.41 15.76
CA GLY A 265 3.64 -14.46 15.38
C GLY A 265 4.99 -13.92 14.90
N ALA A 266 5.90 -14.84 14.59
CA ALA A 266 7.27 -14.62 14.07
C ALA A 266 7.96 -13.28 14.41
N THR A 267 8.02 -12.92 15.70
CA THR A 267 8.56 -11.62 16.16
C THR A 267 9.95 -11.30 15.61
N GLY A 268 10.85 -12.30 15.54
CA GLY A 268 12.19 -12.11 15.00
C GLY A 268 12.21 -11.77 13.50
N THR A 269 11.31 -12.36 12.70
CA THR A 269 11.17 -12.02 11.27
C THR A 269 10.67 -10.59 11.12
N ARG A 270 9.67 -10.17 11.91
CA ARG A 270 9.16 -8.80 11.90
C ARG A 270 10.26 -7.78 12.23
N GLU A 271 10.98 -8.01 13.34
CA GLU A 271 12.05 -7.12 13.79
C GLU A 271 13.16 -7.01 12.74
N THR A 272 13.63 -8.15 12.23
CA THR A 272 14.66 -8.19 11.17
C THR A 272 14.21 -7.46 9.91
N MET A 273 12.97 -7.67 9.47
CA MET A 273 12.43 -7.02 8.29
C MET A 273 12.38 -5.49 8.47
N LEU A 274 11.91 -4.99 9.61
CA LEU A 274 11.85 -3.56 9.89
C LEU A 274 13.26 -2.93 9.97
N GLU A 275 14.20 -3.57 10.64
CA GLU A 275 15.60 -3.12 10.71
C GLU A 275 16.24 -3.01 9.32
N LEU A 276 16.00 -4.00 8.45
CA LEU A 276 16.52 -3.97 7.08
C LEU A 276 15.82 -2.91 6.23
N ILE A 277 14.53 -2.70 6.41
CA ILE A 277 13.79 -1.65 5.72
C ILE A 277 14.33 -0.27 6.12
N GLU A 278 14.48 -0.01 7.42
CA GLU A 278 15.09 1.23 7.93
C GLU A 278 16.47 1.47 7.31
N LYS A 279 17.33 0.45 7.35
CA LYS A 279 18.68 0.52 6.78
C LYS A 279 18.67 0.78 5.27
N ALA A 280 17.74 0.20 4.52
CA ALA A 280 17.60 0.46 3.09
C ALA A 280 17.15 1.91 2.84
N LEU A 281 16.22 2.43 3.64
CA LEU A 281 15.68 3.79 3.52
C LEU A 281 16.68 4.89 3.90
N GLU A 282 17.75 4.60 4.65
CA GLU A 282 18.84 5.56 4.90
C GLU A 282 19.46 6.12 3.60
N GLY A 283 19.44 5.33 2.52
CA GLY A 283 19.93 5.74 1.21
C GLY A 283 18.94 6.57 0.39
N ALA A 284 17.69 6.68 0.83
CA ALA A 284 16.57 7.23 0.06
C ALA A 284 16.15 8.66 0.49
N VAL A 285 16.88 9.29 1.41
CA VAL A 285 16.61 10.63 1.97
C VAL A 285 17.67 11.67 1.61
#